data_AF-A0AAW2UT14-F1
#
_entry.id   AF-A0AAW2UT14-F1
#
_cell.length_a   1.000
_cell.length_b   1.000
_cell.length_c   1.000
_cell.angle_alpha   90.00
_cell.angle_beta   90.00
_cell.angle_gamma   90.00
#
_symmetry.space_group_name_H-M   'P 1'
#
loop_
_entity.id
_entity.type
_entity.pdbx_description
1 polymer ?
#
loop_
_entity_poly.entity_id
_entity_poly.type
_entity_poly.pdbx_seq_one_letter_code
_entity_poly.pdbx_strand_id
1 'polypeptide(L)' 'MAAISLRKGNTRLPPEVNRVLYVRNLPFNITSEEMYDIFGKYGAIRQIRIGHEQVTTTSRRR' A
#
# COMPACT_ATOMS: atom_id res chain seq x y z
N MET A 1 -2.47 -4.34 40.73
CA MET A 1 -2.24 -3.38 39.63
C MET A 1 -1.95 -4.16 38.35
N ALA A 2 -2.98 -4.78 37.73
CA ALA A 2 -2.80 -5.53 36.49
C ALA A 2 -3.22 -4.65 35.30
N ALA A 3 -2.26 -4.29 34.45
CA ALA A 3 -2.51 -3.52 33.25
C ALA A 3 -3.30 -4.36 32.24
N ILE A 4 -4.48 -3.87 31.84
CA ILE A 4 -5.29 -4.44 30.76
C ILE A 4 -4.55 -4.17 29.45
N SER A 5 -3.84 -5.18 28.95
CA SER A 5 -3.34 -5.17 27.58
C SER A 5 -4.55 -5.23 26.64
N LEU A 6 -4.88 -4.10 26.02
CA LEU A 6 -5.83 -4.03 24.93
C LEU A 6 -5.27 -4.85 23.77
N ARG A 7 -5.66 -6.12 23.69
CA ARG A 7 -5.52 -6.92 22.47
C ARG A 7 -6.15 -6.12 21.34
N LYS A 8 -5.31 -5.60 20.46
CA LYS A 8 -5.68 -4.93 19.22
C LYS A 8 -6.44 -5.97 18.39
N GLY A 9 -7.75 -6.03 18.60
CA GLY A 9 -8.62 -6.97 17.91
C GLY A 9 -8.46 -6.72 16.42
N ASN A 10 -8.22 -7.79 15.65
CA ASN A 10 -8.43 -7.74 14.22
C ASN A 10 -9.86 -7.25 13.99
N THR A 11 -10.02 -5.97 13.65
CA THR A 11 -11.26 -5.44 13.09
C THR A 11 -11.49 -6.20 11.79
N ARG A 12 -12.20 -7.33 11.91
CA ARG A 12 -12.69 -8.12 10.79
C ARG A 12 -13.73 -7.25 10.10
N LEU A 13 -13.25 -6.39 9.21
CA LEU A 13 -14.10 -5.61 8.33
C LEU A 13 -15.03 -6.60 7.60
N PRO A 14 -16.32 -6.27 7.47
CA PRO A 14 -17.28 -7.12 6.79
C PRO A 14 -16.74 -7.55 5.41
N PRO A 15 -17.08 -8.77 4.95
CA PRO A 15 -16.55 -9.32 3.70
C PRO A 15 -16.88 -8.46 2.46
N GLU A 16 -17.87 -7.58 2.57
CA GLU A 16 -18.25 -6.60 1.53
C GLU A 16 -17.25 -5.45 1.37
N VAL A 17 -16.39 -5.19 2.37
CA VAL A 17 -15.50 -4.04 2.33
C VAL A 17 -14.24 -4.39 1.55
N ASN A 18 -14.05 -3.70 0.43
CA ASN A 18 -12.88 -3.88 -0.42
C ASN A 18 -11.62 -3.39 0.34
N ARG A 19 -10.64 -4.28 0.54
CA ARG A 19 -9.39 -3.99 1.29
C ARG A 19 -8.29 -3.39 0.41
N VAL A 20 -8.66 -2.92 -0.78
CA VAL A 20 -7.76 -2.33 -1.75
C VAL A 20 -7.81 -0.81 -1.59
N LEU A 21 -6.64 -0.20 -1.37
CA LEU A 21 -6.49 1.24 -1.30
C LEU A 21 -5.84 1.74 -2.59
N TYR A 22 -6.40 2.82 -3.14
CA TYR A 22 -5.81 3.54 -4.26
C TYR A 22 -5.20 4.85 -3.74
N VAL A 23 -3.88 4.98 -3.87
CA VAL A 23 -3.13 6.13 -3.40
C VAL A 23 -2.59 6.88 -4.61
N ARG A 24 -2.95 8.17 -4.73
CA ARG A 24 -2.45 9.08 -5.77
C ARG A 24 -1.41 10.03 -5.18
N ASN A 25 -0.70 10.73 -6.07
CA ASN A 25 0.24 11.79 -5.70
C ASN A 25 1.46 11.28 -4.91
N LEU A 26 1.94 10.11 -5.29
CA LEU A 26 3.18 9.55 -4.76
C LEU A 26 4.37 9.97 -5.63
N PRO A 27 5.54 10.20 -5.03
CA PRO A 27 6.78 10.41 -5.77
C PRO A 27 7.10 9.22 -6.68
N PHE A 28 7.62 9.48 -7.88
CA PHE A 28 8.01 8.41 -8.83
C PHE A 28 9.19 7.57 -8.34
N ASN A 29 9.95 8.07 -7.38
CA ASN A 29 11.08 7.36 -6.76
C ASN A 29 10.67 6.47 -5.57
N ILE A 30 9.38 6.43 -5.19
CA ILE A 30 8.93 5.58 -4.08
C ILE A 30 9.19 4.11 -4.41
N THR A 31 9.86 3.40 -3.51
CA THR A 31 10.08 1.96 -3.68
C THR A 31 8.96 1.15 -3.03
N SER A 32 8.83 -0.12 -3.43
CA SER A 32 7.90 -1.03 -2.76
C SER A 32 8.24 -1.21 -1.28
N GLU A 33 9.53 -1.20 -0.91
CA GLU A 33 10.00 -1.37 0.47
C GLU A 33 9.54 -0.22 1.36
N GLU A 34 9.76 1.03 0.95
CA GLU A 34 9.29 2.21 1.69
C GLU A 34 7.76 2.20 1.86
N MET A 35 7.06 1.73 0.83
CA MET A 35 5.62 1.51 0.87
C MET A 35 5.21 0.45 1.91
N TYR A 36 5.95 -0.67 1.99
CA TYR A 36 5.75 -1.68 3.04
C TYR A 36 6.03 -1.12 4.43
N ASP A 37 7.05 -0.29 4.61
CA ASP A 37 7.37 0.32 5.91
C ASP A 37 6.30 1.32 6.36
N ILE A 38 5.86 2.20 5.45
CA ILE A 38 4.86 3.24 5.74
C ILE A 38 3.49 2.62 6.03
N PHE A 39 3.04 1.64 5.23
CA PHE A 39 1.72 1.04 5.40
C PHE A 39 1.74 -0.17 6.35
N GLY A 40 2.90 -0.78 6.58
CA GLY A 40 3.08 -1.95 7.45
C GLY A 40 2.76 -1.66 8.92
N LYS A 41 3.01 -0.42 9.40
CA LYS A 41 2.59 0.03 10.74
C LYS A 41 1.07 0.06 10.92
N TYR A 42 0.32 0.20 9.84
CA TYR A 42 -1.15 0.26 9.87
C TYR A 42 -1.81 -1.10 9.66
N GLY A 43 -1.13 -2.05 9.01
CA GLY A 43 -1.62 -3.42 8.86
C GLY A 43 -0.79 -4.27 7.91
N ALA A 44 -1.12 -5.56 7.85
CA ALA A 44 -0.48 -6.49 6.92
C ALA A 44 -0.92 -6.20 5.47
N ILE A 45 0.05 -5.90 4.62
CA ILE A 45 -0.15 -5.61 3.19
C ILE A 45 -0.03 -6.92 2.42
N ARG A 46 -1.04 -7.30 1.63
CA ARG A 46 -0.98 -8.50 0.78
C ARG A 46 -0.18 -8.29 -0.50
N GLN A 47 -0.36 -7.13 -1.15
CA GLN A 47 0.21 -6.85 -2.45
C GLN A 47 0.24 -5.34 -2.67
N ILE A 48 1.33 -4.87 -3.28
CA ILE A 48 1.48 -3.49 -3.75
C ILE A 48 1.59 -3.53 -5.27
N ARG A 49 0.81 -2.68 -5.95
CA ARG A 49 0.84 -2.55 -7.41
C ARG A 49 1.33 -1.15 -7.73
N ILE A 50 2.59 -1.04 -8.13
CA ILE A 50 3.18 0.22 -8.56
C ILE A 50 3.00 0.31 -10.07
N GLY A 51 2.31 1.35 -10.53
CA GLY A 51 2.23 1.67 -11.96
C GLY A 51 3.56 2.27 -12.39
N HIS A 52 4.48 1.45 -12.88
CA HIS A 52 5.65 1.96 -13.58
C HIS A 52 5.14 2.52 -14.91
N GLU A 53 5.21 3.85 -15.08
CA GLU A 53 5.02 4.45 -16.38
C GLU A 53 6.10 3.87 -17.30
N GLN A 54 5.68 2.96 -18.18
CA GLN A 54 6.51 2.53 -19.27
C GLN A 54 6.61 3.74 -20.18
N VAL A 55 7.69 4.50 -20.03
CA VAL A 55 8.13 5.48 -21.03
C VAL A 55 8.12 4.73 -22.35
N THR A 56 7.04 4.91 -23.09
CA THR A 56 6.90 4.38 -24.42
C THR A 56 7.81 5.28 -25.22
N THR A 57 8.99 4.77 -25.53
CA THR A 57 9.88 5.34 -26.54
C THR A 57 9.11 5.29 -27.86
N THR A 58 8.19 6.23 -28.07
CA THR A 58 7.75 6.62 -29.40
C THR A 58 9.00 7.24 -30.03
N SER A 59 9.76 6.38 -30.68
CA SER A 59 10.72 6.74 -31.71
C SER A 59 9.93 7.42 -32.82
N ARG A 60 9.62 8.70 -32.62
CA ARG A 60 9.30 9.65 -33.68
C ARG A 60 10.64 10.00 -34.33
N ARG A 61 11.16 9.08 -35.15
CA ARG A 61 12.25 9.41 -36.07
C ARG A 61 11.98 8.85 -37.46
N ARG A 62 11.67 9.83 -38.31
CA ARG A 62 11.65 9.88 -39.78
C ARG A 62 10.39 9.35 -40.45
#